data_AF-A0A0F9BF09-F1
#
_entry.id   AF-A0A0F9BF09-F1
#
_cell.length_a   1.000
_cell.length_b   1.000
_cell.length_c   1.000
_cell.angle_alpha   90.00
_cell.angle_beta   90.00
_cell.angle_gamma   90.00
#
_symmetry.space_group_name_H-M   'P 1'
#
loop_
_entity.id
_entity.type
_entity.pdbx_description
1 polymer ?
#
loop_
_entity_poly.entity_id
_entity_poly.type
_entity_poly.pdbx_seq_one_letter_code
_entity_poly.pdbx_strand_id
1 'polypeptide(L)'
;MLYWGMSTKGTKLSPLTRQKISLAKTKITKDHLIKSGMEYINGILNAPKKDKKLPTIVGFCLVAGISRSRLYDLAELTPEVADIIEYIDMMQEEIALQGGITNRLNPIFSMFLLKSKQGYKDSPQVLNQTNQFNITPELLQDALKLMHSKEKKEIKGKVVK
;
A
#
# COMPACT_ATOMS: atom_id res chain seq x y z
N MET A 1 -14.50 46.08 55.76
CA MET A 1 -14.54 46.16 54.29
C MET A 1 -13.68 45.02 53.75
N LEU A 2 -14.27 43.88 53.40
CA LEU A 2 -13.56 42.67 52.98
C LEU A 2 -13.66 42.54 51.45
N TYR A 3 -12.53 42.68 50.76
CA TYR A 3 -12.43 42.47 49.32
C TYR A 3 -12.37 40.96 49.02
N TRP A 4 -13.33 40.47 48.23
CA TRP A 4 -13.35 39.10 47.72
C TRP A 4 -12.27 38.90 46.66
N GLY A 5 -11.37 37.94 46.88
CA GLY A 5 -10.44 37.47 45.86
C GLY A 5 -11.19 36.70 44.78
N MET A 6 -11.32 37.29 43.58
CA MET A 6 -11.78 36.56 42.40
C MET A 6 -10.68 35.60 41.95
N SER A 7 -10.86 34.31 42.27
CA SER A 7 -10.01 33.23 41.77
C SER A 7 -10.30 33.00 40.29
N THR A 8 -9.45 33.50 39.41
CA THR A 8 -9.43 33.12 37.99
C THR A 8 -8.82 31.71 37.88
N LYS A 9 -9.59 30.68 38.22
CA LYS A 9 -9.24 29.30 37.88
C LYS A 9 -9.34 29.14 36.37
N GLY A 10 -8.26 29.52 35.68
CA GLY A 10 -8.06 29.12 34.29
C GLY A 10 -8.08 27.60 34.23
N THR A 11 -9.15 27.04 33.67
CA THR A 11 -9.27 25.61 33.42
C THR A 11 -8.09 25.19 32.54
N LYS A 12 -7.12 24.50 33.15
CA LYS A 12 -5.97 23.98 32.41
C LYS A 12 -6.52 22.95 31.41
N LEU A 13 -6.63 23.36 30.14
CA LEU A 13 -7.03 22.48 29.04
C LEU A 13 -6.22 21.19 29.10
N SER A 14 -6.87 20.04 28.85
CA SER A 14 -6.18 18.75 28.83
C SER A 14 -5.06 18.74 27.78
N PRO A 15 -3.99 17.97 27.96
CA PRO A 15 -2.90 17.87 26.97
C PRO A 15 -3.42 17.53 25.56
N LEU A 16 -4.40 16.62 25.48
CA LEU A 16 -5.07 16.26 24.22
C LEU A 16 -5.85 17.43 23.61
N THR A 17 -6.54 18.22 24.42
CA THR A 17 -7.27 19.40 23.95
C THR A 17 -6.31 20.51 23.50
N ARG A 18 -5.18 20.70 24.19
CA ARG A 18 -4.12 21.63 23.78
C ARG A 18 -3.46 21.20 22.48
N GLN A 19 -3.21 19.90 22.32
CA GLN A 19 -2.65 19.35 21.09
C GLN A 19 -3.63 19.49 19.92
N LYS A 20 -4.92 19.16 20.12
CA LYS A 20 -5.98 19.38 19.13
C LYS A 20 -6.13 20.86 18.76
N ILE A 21 -6.06 21.78 19.73
CA ILE A 21 -6.11 23.23 19.48
C ILE A 21 -4.83 23.73 18.79
N SER A 22 -3.66 23.20 19.14
CA SER A 22 -2.39 23.54 18.48
C SER A 22 -2.37 23.08 17.03
N LEU A 23 -2.89 21.88 16.74
CA LEU A 23 -3.06 21.32 15.40
C LEU A 23 -4.20 22.00 14.62
N ALA A 24 -5.26 22.45 15.30
CA ALA A 24 -6.33 23.24 14.66
C ALA A 24 -5.90 24.69 14.38
N LYS A 25 -4.89 25.22 15.09
CA LYS A 25 -4.32 26.55 14.86
C LYS A 25 -3.35 26.61 13.67
N THR A 26 -2.81 25.48 13.22
CA THR A 26 -2.15 25.42 11.90
C THR A 26 -3.24 25.42 10.84
N LYS A 27 -3.54 26.59 10.26
CA LYS A 27 -4.50 26.78 9.16
C LYS A 27 -4.02 26.05 7.90
N ILE A 28 -4.17 24.73 7.87
CA ILE A 28 -4.04 23.96 6.63
C ILE A 28 -5.31 24.22 5.84
N THR A 29 -5.22 25.15 4.90
CA THR A 29 -6.29 25.45 3.95
C THR A 29 -6.13 24.59 2.69
N LYS A 30 -7.21 24.49 1.91
CA LYS A 30 -7.16 23.88 0.57
C LYS A 30 -6.05 24.50 -0.28
N ASP A 31 -5.98 25.82 -0.33
CA ASP A 31 -4.98 26.55 -1.12
C ASP A 31 -3.54 26.23 -0.69
N HIS A 32 -3.32 26.06 0.62
CA HIS A 32 -2.02 25.64 1.15
C HIS A 32 -1.65 24.25 0.63
N LEU A 33 -2.57 23.29 0.67
CA LEU A 33 -2.32 21.93 0.17
C LEU A 33 -2.04 21.90 -1.33
N ILE A 34 -2.82 22.66 -2.11
CA ILE A 34 -2.61 22.76 -3.55
C ILE A 34 -1.25 23.38 -3.85
N LYS A 35 -0.92 24.50 -3.19
CA LYS A 35 0.37 25.17 -3.37
C LYS A 35 1.54 24.26 -2.99
N SER A 36 1.50 23.63 -1.82
CA SER A 36 2.56 22.71 -1.37
C SER A 36 2.67 21.47 -2.26
N GLY A 37 1.55 20.96 -2.78
CA GLY A 37 1.54 19.85 -3.73
C GLY A 37 2.24 20.22 -5.03
N MET A 38 1.91 21.38 -5.59
CA MET A 38 2.57 21.92 -6.79
C MET A 38 4.06 22.18 -6.57
N GLU A 39 4.44 22.75 -5.43
CA GLU A 39 5.85 22.95 -5.06
C GLU A 39 6.62 21.62 -4.99
N TYR A 40 6.02 20.59 -4.38
CA TYR A 40 6.60 19.26 -4.30
C TYR A 40 6.79 18.63 -5.69
N ILE A 41 5.75 18.67 -6.53
CA ILE A 41 5.78 18.16 -7.91
C ILE A 41 6.85 18.87 -8.72
N ASN A 42 6.86 20.20 -8.70
CA ASN A 42 7.82 21.01 -9.45
C ASN A 42 9.26 20.76 -9.02
N GLY A 43 9.50 20.56 -7.72
CA GLY A 43 10.82 20.20 -7.20
C GLY A 43 11.35 18.89 -7.79
N ILE A 44 10.47 17.92 -8.07
CA ILE A 44 10.83 16.64 -8.67
C ILE A 44 10.97 16.75 -10.19
N LEU A 45 10.09 17.49 -10.86
CA LEU A 45 10.14 17.66 -12.31
C LEU A 45 11.39 18.41 -12.76
N ASN A 46 11.75 19.47 -12.02
CA ASN A 46 12.90 20.32 -12.31
C ASN A 46 14.24 19.71 -11.83
N ALA A 47 14.20 18.64 -11.05
CA ALA A 47 15.41 17.95 -10.64
C ALA A 47 16.10 17.29 -11.87
N PRO A 48 17.44 17.37 -11.97
CA PRO A 48 18.18 16.71 -13.03
C PRO A 48 17.98 15.19 -12.94
N LYS A 49 18.09 14.49 -14.08
CA LYS A 49 17.78 13.04 -14.17
C LYS A 49 18.47 12.18 -13.10
N LYS A 50 19.72 12.52 -12.73
CA LYS A 50 20.53 11.85 -11.70
C LYS A 50 20.00 12.02 -10.28
N ASP A 51 19.35 13.14 -9.99
CA ASP A 51 18.85 13.50 -8.66
C ASP A 51 17.32 13.37 -8.59
N LYS A 52 16.69 12.87 -9.66
CA LYS A 52 15.24 12.71 -9.73
C LYS A 52 14.81 11.60 -8.77
N LYS A 53 14.31 12.02 -7.61
CA LYS A 53 13.82 11.12 -6.57
C LYS A 53 12.46 10.54 -6.97
N LEU A 54 12.18 9.37 -6.43
CA LEU A 54 10.86 8.76 -6.53
C LEU A 54 9.85 9.58 -5.69
N PRO A 55 8.78 10.10 -6.30
CA PRO A 55 7.77 10.86 -5.56
C PRO A 55 7.00 9.93 -4.62
N THR A 56 6.59 10.44 -3.47
CA THR A 56 5.80 9.70 -2.48
C THR A 56 4.79 10.63 -1.83
N ILE A 57 3.62 10.09 -1.46
CA ILE A 57 2.62 10.83 -0.67
C ILE A 57 3.20 11.33 0.66
N VAL A 58 4.17 10.59 1.24
CA VAL A 58 4.89 11.03 2.44
C VAL A 58 5.72 12.27 2.19
N GLY A 59 6.43 12.32 1.06
CA GLY A 59 7.20 13.50 0.68
C GLY A 59 6.31 14.73 0.55
N PHE A 60 5.15 14.59 -0.10
CA PHE A 60 4.15 15.66 -0.15
C PHE A 60 3.66 16.06 1.24
N CYS A 61 3.31 15.09 2.09
CA CYS A 61 2.87 15.34 3.47
C CYS A 61 3.91 16.12 4.28
N LEU A 62 5.20 15.78 4.14
CA LEU A 62 6.30 16.47 4.83
C LEU A 62 6.46 17.92 4.36
N VAL A 63 6.34 18.17 3.06
CA VAL A 63 6.36 19.54 2.50
C VAL A 63 5.15 20.35 2.97
N ALA A 64 3.96 19.74 2.96
CA ALA A 64 2.73 20.40 3.39
C ALA A 64 2.60 20.57 4.91
N GLY A 65 3.45 19.88 5.71
CA GLY A 65 3.39 19.90 7.16
C GLY A 65 2.16 19.17 7.74
N ILE A 66 1.68 18.13 7.05
CA ILE A 66 0.45 17.40 7.41
C ILE A 66 0.71 15.92 7.62
N SER A 67 -0.05 15.27 8.49
CA SER A 67 -0.05 13.81 8.58
C SER A 67 -0.74 13.17 7.37
N ARG A 68 -0.29 11.98 6.95
CA ARG A 68 -0.88 11.24 5.83
C ARG A 68 -2.39 10.97 6.01
N SER A 69 -2.81 10.54 7.21
CA SER A 69 -4.24 10.28 7.49
C SER A 69 -5.06 11.53 7.21
N ARG A 70 -4.63 12.67 7.76
CA ARG A 70 -5.32 13.93 7.59
C ARG A 70 -5.35 14.43 6.15
N LEU A 71 -4.33 14.12 5.35
CA LEU A 71 -4.33 14.45 3.92
C LEU A 71 -5.46 13.73 3.19
N TYR A 72 -5.64 12.42 3.42
CA TYR A 72 -6.72 11.64 2.80
C TYR A 72 -8.10 12.10 3.29
N ASP A 73 -8.27 12.39 4.59
CA ASP A 73 -9.52 12.95 5.11
C ASP A 73 -9.91 14.26 4.40
N LEU A 74 -8.92 15.07 4.02
CA LEU A 74 -9.15 16.34 3.31
C LEU A 74 -9.36 16.12 1.81
N ALA A 75 -8.72 15.13 1.21
CA ALA A 75 -8.89 14.77 -0.19
C ALA A 75 -10.32 14.31 -0.50
N GLU A 76 -11.00 13.65 0.45
CA GLU A 76 -12.42 13.29 0.34
C GLU A 76 -13.33 14.52 0.19
N LEU A 77 -12.92 15.66 0.76
CA LEU A 77 -13.69 16.91 0.77
C LEU A 77 -13.24 17.90 -0.32
N THR A 78 -12.05 17.70 -0.89
CA THR A 78 -11.43 18.63 -1.83
C THR A 78 -10.86 17.86 -3.04
N PRO A 79 -11.60 17.80 -4.16
CA PRO A 79 -11.22 16.97 -5.31
C PRO A 79 -9.86 17.37 -5.89
N GLU A 80 -9.51 18.65 -5.85
CA GLU A 80 -8.21 19.12 -6.35
C GLU A 80 -7.03 18.57 -5.54
N VAL A 81 -7.23 18.25 -4.26
CA VAL A 81 -6.21 17.59 -3.43
C VAL A 81 -6.14 16.10 -3.77
N ALA A 82 -7.28 15.46 -4.07
CA ALA A 82 -7.30 14.09 -4.57
C ALA A 82 -6.57 13.97 -5.92
N ASP A 83 -6.80 14.90 -6.85
CA ASP A 83 -6.12 14.94 -8.15
C ASP A 83 -4.59 15.05 -8.00
N ILE A 84 -4.11 15.83 -7.02
CA ILE A 84 -2.68 15.95 -6.71
C ILE A 84 -2.11 14.62 -6.20
N ILE A 85 -2.84 13.92 -5.33
CA ILE A 85 -2.45 12.61 -4.81
C ILE A 85 -2.34 11.61 -5.97
N GLU A 86 -3.35 11.55 -6.83
CA GLU A 86 -3.36 10.68 -8.00
C GLU A 86 -2.21 11.03 -8.96
N TYR A 87 -1.97 12.31 -9.20
CA TYR A 87 -0.85 12.76 -10.04
C TYR A 87 0.50 12.33 -9.47
N ILE A 88 0.69 12.41 -8.15
CA ILE A 88 1.90 11.92 -7.48
C ILE A 88 2.07 10.41 -7.66
N ASP A 89 0.99 9.64 -7.56
CA ASP A 89 1.03 8.18 -7.76
C ASP A 89 1.34 7.82 -9.22
N MET A 90 0.75 8.50 -10.19
CA MET A 90 1.10 8.35 -11.61
C MET A 90 2.57 8.68 -11.89
N MET A 91 3.08 9.78 -11.31
CA MET A 91 4.50 10.12 -11.44
C MET A 91 5.40 9.05 -10.80
N GLN A 92 4.98 8.48 -9.67
CA GLN A 92 5.72 7.42 -9.00
C GLN A 92 5.85 6.19 -9.90
N GLU A 93 4.75 5.80 -10.53
CA GLU A 93 4.70 4.68 -11.46
C GLU A 93 5.66 4.88 -12.63
N GLU A 94 5.56 6.01 -13.34
CA GLU A 94 6.40 6.29 -14.52
C GLU A 94 7.89 6.37 -14.15
N ILE A 95 8.22 7.03 -13.04
CA ILE A 95 9.61 7.14 -12.59
C ILE A 95 10.17 5.78 -12.16
N ALA A 96 9.36 4.93 -11.52
CA ALA A 96 9.75 3.57 -11.13
C ALA A 96 10.00 2.68 -12.35
N LEU A 97 9.09 2.73 -13.33
CA LEU A 97 9.14 1.96 -14.56
C LEU A 97 10.36 2.35 -15.39
N GLN A 98 10.47 3.63 -15.77
CA GLN A 98 11.61 4.12 -16.56
C GLN A 98 12.92 3.95 -15.80
N GLY A 99 12.92 4.20 -14.49
CA GLY A 99 14.10 4.07 -13.65
C GLY A 99 14.59 2.62 -13.56
N GLY A 100 13.69 1.65 -13.49
CA GLY A 100 14.03 0.22 -13.50
C GLY A 100 14.57 -0.24 -14.85
N ILE A 101 13.97 0.21 -15.95
CA ILE A 101 14.42 -0.14 -17.32
C ILE A 101 15.79 0.46 -17.64
N THR A 102 16.02 1.72 -17.26
CA THR A 102 17.28 2.44 -17.51
C THR A 102 18.37 2.13 -16.49
N ASN A 103 18.11 1.23 -15.54
CA ASN A 103 18.99 0.89 -14.41
C ASN A 103 19.40 2.10 -13.54
N ARG A 104 18.63 3.20 -13.59
CA ARG A 104 18.79 4.37 -12.72
C ARG A 104 18.27 4.10 -11.31
N LEU A 105 17.23 3.29 -11.22
CA LEU A 105 16.70 2.76 -9.97
C LEU A 105 17.01 1.27 -9.91
N ASN A 106 17.06 0.72 -8.70
CA ASN A 106 17.22 -0.72 -8.53
C ASN A 106 15.99 -1.44 -9.14
N PRO A 107 16.16 -2.28 -10.19
CA PRO A 107 15.04 -2.91 -10.88
C PRO A 107 14.17 -3.79 -9.98
N ILE A 108 14.78 -4.44 -8.97
CA ILE A 108 14.07 -5.29 -8.01
C ILE A 108 13.13 -4.44 -7.16
N PHE A 109 13.61 -3.31 -6.65
CA PHE A 109 12.78 -2.38 -5.87
C PHE A 109 11.71 -1.70 -6.73
N SER A 110 12.02 -1.31 -7.96
CA SER A 110 11.03 -0.78 -8.90
C SER A 110 9.89 -1.78 -9.15
N MET A 111 10.22 -3.05 -9.43
CA MET A 111 9.24 -4.10 -9.64
C MET A 111 8.42 -4.38 -8.38
N PHE A 112 9.05 -4.43 -7.20
CA PHE A 112 8.34 -4.57 -5.93
C PHE A 112 7.34 -3.42 -5.71
N LEU A 113 7.74 -2.18 -5.98
CA LEU A 113 6.89 -1.01 -5.84
C LEU A 113 5.69 -1.07 -6.80
N LEU A 114 5.92 -1.35 -8.08
CA LEU A 114 4.86 -1.47 -9.08
C LEU A 114 3.84 -2.56 -8.71
N LYS A 115 4.31 -3.70 -8.20
CA LYS A 115 3.42 -4.80 -7.76
C LYS A 115 2.63 -4.44 -6.50
N SER A 116 3.28 -3.84 -5.50
CA SER A 116 2.67 -3.57 -4.19
C SER A 116 1.73 -2.36 -4.18
N LYS A 117 2.00 -1.35 -5.00
CA LYS A 117 1.26 -0.08 -5.02
C LYS A 117 0.39 0.10 -6.25
N GLN A 118 0.87 -0.31 -7.42
CA GLN A 118 0.22 -0.04 -8.71
C GLN A 118 -0.48 -1.27 -9.31
N GLY A 119 -0.60 -2.37 -8.54
CA GLY A 119 -1.39 -3.54 -8.94
C GLY A 119 -0.81 -4.37 -10.08
N TYR A 120 0.45 -4.13 -10.47
CA TYR A 120 1.12 -4.96 -11.48
C TYR A 120 1.23 -6.39 -10.98
N LYS A 121 1.04 -7.35 -11.90
CA LYS A 121 1.12 -8.78 -11.59
C LYS A 121 2.02 -9.47 -12.59
N ASP A 122 2.78 -10.44 -12.11
CA ASP A 122 3.41 -11.39 -13.01
C ASP A 122 2.30 -12.23 -13.64
N SER A 123 2.36 -12.41 -14.95
CA SER A 123 1.58 -13.42 -15.63
C SER A 123 2.44 -14.67 -15.72
N PRO A 124 2.26 -15.67 -14.82
CA PRO A 124 2.97 -16.92 -14.95
C PRO A 124 2.52 -17.61 -16.24
N GLN A 125 3.47 -17.97 -17.10
CA GLN A 125 3.18 -18.92 -18.16
C GLN A 125 2.86 -20.27 -17.51
N VAL A 126 1.57 -20.61 -17.42
CA VAL A 126 1.15 -21.95 -17.04
C VAL A 126 1.49 -22.86 -18.22
N LEU A 127 2.62 -23.55 -18.14
CA LEU A 127 2.93 -24.65 -19.03
C LEU A 127 2.00 -25.81 -18.67
N ASN A 128 0.78 -25.78 -19.22
CA ASN A 128 -0.11 -26.93 -19.21
C ASN A 128 0.51 -28.01 -20.10
N GLN A 129 1.45 -28.79 -19.57
CA GLN A 129 1.78 -30.08 -20.13
C GLN A 129 0.58 -30.99 -19.89
N THR A 130 -0.40 -30.92 -20.79
CA THR A 130 -1.41 -31.98 -20.94
C THR A 130 -0.69 -33.19 -21.52
N ASN A 131 0.03 -33.92 -20.68
CA ASN A 131 0.25 -35.34 -20.94
C ASN A 131 -1.14 -35.97 -20.85
N GLN A 132 -1.86 -35.99 -21.98
CA GLN A 132 -3.06 -36.79 -22.13
C GLN A 132 -2.63 -38.24 -22.03
N PHE A 133 -2.44 -38.72 -20.80
CA PHE A 133 -2.53 -40.13 -20.53
C PHE A 133 -4.00 -40.48 -20.84
N ASN A 134 -4.22 -41.08 -21.99
CA ASN A 134 -5.47 -41.78 -22.29
C ASN A 134 -5.55 -42.96 -21.33
N ILE A 135 -5.89 -42.68 -20.08
CA ILE A 135 -6.17 -43.71 -19.08
C ILE A 135 -7.44 -44.39 -19.57
N THR A 136 -7.29 -45.61 -20.07
CA THR A 136 -8.45 -46.37 -20.51
C THR A 136 -9.37 -46.61 -19.31
N PRO A 137 -10.70 -46.64 -19.51
CA PRO A 137 -11.67 -46.92 -18.45
C PRO A 137 -11.35 -48.22 -17.69
N GLU A 138 -10.76 -49.19 -18.39
CA GLU A 138 -10.31 -50.47 -17.87
C GLU A 138 -9.16 -50.31 -16.85
N LEU A 139 -8.16 -49.50 -17.18
CA LEU A 139 -7.01 -49.25 -16.29
C LEU A 139 -7.45 -48.51 -15.02
N LEU A 140 -8.44 -47.63 -15.14
CA LEU A 140 -9.10 -46.96 -14.02
C LEU A 140 -9.88 -47.93 -13.13
N GLN A 141 -10.64 -48.85 -13.74
CA GLN A 141 -11.39 -49.88 -13.00
C GLN A 141 -10.45 -50.84 -12.26
N ASP A 142 -9.34 -51.24 -12.88
CA ASP A 142 -8.36 -52.11 -12.24
C ASP A 142 -7.60 -51.40 -11.11
N ALA A 143 -7.27 -50.11 -11.27
CA ALA A 143 -6.70 -49.29 -10.20
C ALA A 143 -7.67 -49.18 -9.00
N LEU A 144 -8.96 -48.95 -9.24
CA LEU A 144 -9.99 -48.88 -8.20
C LEU A 144 -10.17 -50.22 -7.47
N LYS A 145 -10.18 -51.34 -8.19
CA LYS A 145 -10.23 -52.69 -7.59
C LYS A 145 -8.99 -52.97 -6.72
N LEU A 146 -7.81 -52.54 -7.16
CA LEU A 146 -6.57 -52.69 -6.40
C LEU A 146 -6.55 -51.84 -5.12
N MET A 147 -7.13 -50.63 -5.14
CA MET A 147 -7.26 -49.80 -3.93
C MET A 147 -8.21 -50.45 -2.91
N HIS A 148 -9.40 -50.89 -3.34
CA HIS A 148 -10.38 -51.50 -2.44
C HIS A 148 -10.01 -52.90 -1.93
N SER A 149 -9.15 -53.63 -2.65
CA SER A 149 -8.65 -54.93 -2.20
C SER A 149 -7.51 -54.81 -1.19
N LYS A 150 -6.73 -53.72 -1.19
CA LYS A 150 -5.71 -53.44 -0.18
C LYS A 150 -6.33 -53.10 1.19
N GLU A 151 -7.40 -52.31 1.22
CA GLU A 151 -8.12 -51.98 2.46
C GLU A 151 -8.69 -53.23 3.17
N LYS A 152 -9.10 -54.25 2.42
CA LYS A 152 -9.63 -55.51 2.98
C LYS A 152 -8.56 -56.46 3.53
N LYS A 153 -7.29 -56.33 3.09
CA LYS A 153 -6.20 -57.19 3.56
C LYS A 153 -5.59 -56.72 4.89
N GLU A 154 -5.59 -55.42 5.18
CA GLU A 154 -5.05 -54.89 6.44
C GLU A 154 -5.90 -55.24 7.67
N ILE A 155 -7.21 -55.49 7.51
CA ILE A 155 -8.10 -55.84 8.62
C ILE A 155 -7.89 -57.31 9.09
N LYS A 156 -7.33 -58.19 8.24
CA LYS A 156 -7.13 -59.62 8.58
C LYS A 156 -5.73 -59.95 9.13
N GLY A 157 -4.88 -58.96 9.35
CA GLY A 157 -3.46 -59.15 9.73
C GLY A 157 -3.08 -58.73 11.15
N LYS A 158 -4.03 -58.49 12.07
CA LYS A 158 -3.73 -58.20 13.48
C LYS A 158 -4.37 -59.24 14.40
N VAL A 159 -3.55 -60.19 14.84
CA VAL A 159 -3.08 -60.42 16.22
C VAL A 159 -2.67 -61.89 16.30
N VAL A 160 -1.36 -62.15 16.21
CA VAL A 160 -0.76 -63.37 16.78
C VAL A 160 0.10 -62.90 17.94
N LYS A 161 -0.19 -63.45 19.12
CA LYS A 161 0.53 -63.26 20.38
C LYS A 161 1.96 -63.78 20.27
#